data_AF-A0A4S2LA09-F1
#
_entry.id   AF-A0A4S2LA09-F1
#
_cell.length_a   1.000
_cell.length_b   1.000
_cell.length_c   1.000
_cell.angle_alpha   90.00
_cell.angle_beta   90.00
_cell.angle_gamma   90.00
#
_symmetry.space_group_name_H-M   'P 1'
#
loop_
_entity.id
_entity.type
_entity.pdbx_description
1 polymer ?
#
loop_
_entity_poly.entity_id
_entity_poly.type
_entity_poly.pdbx_seq_one_letter_code
_entity_poly.pdbx_strand_id
1 'polypeptide(L)'
;MPRFRRCQCRTKSGNTWLVNRFSTGWICGLHADLTEYTECVQDRLTELDGKTEQRKFIYFTLLRNPVDRFLSEWLHVRRGATWHGASLHCAGRPPDNRTYRPCYTLPEFSGNSTQFWFRGHPTWTGVDLDTFVKCKYNLALNRQTRMLANLRSLGCYRHLLEWNMPRSHFQATVPQRALLHSANHNLATFLRTFGLSDYLAYTQYLYQRSLRITFNRLFVANESSEHLSHAYHVRRNMSDSQLQLIRDANVLDQMLYDFVRRLFTLRITWHVARDSSISVHHKRPLLTLWRGRNFPGLEDILLDTNNRNYFRRQFTNKLIKLLKRQGSSSPSREELSSEQSSWDQVLLRHFGDFASSSTSY
;
A
#
# COMPACT_ATOMS: atom_id res chain seq x y z
N MET A 1 0.37 29.25 -8.62
CA MET A 1 0.43 27.81 -8.23
C MET A 1 0.69 26.99 -9.48
N PRO A 2 1.61 26.00 -9.48
CA PRO A 2 1.67 25.08 -10.61
C PRO A 2 0.34 24.33 -10.62
N ARG A 3 -0.50 24.61 -11.63
CA ARG A 3 -1.60 23.71 -12.01
C ARG A 3 -0.94 22.37 -12.28
N PHE A 4 -1.06 21.41 -11.36
CA PHE A 4 -0.68 20.03 -11.65
C PHE A 4 -1.48 19.64 -12.91
N ARG A 5 -0.79 19.53 -14.06
CA ARG A 5 -1.42 19.16 -15.32
C ARG A 5 -2.00 17.77 -15.11
N ARG A 6 -3.33 17.67 -15.16
CA ARG A 6 -4.02 16.39 -15.18
C ARG A 6 -3.84 15.78 -16.57
N CYS A 7 -3.43 14.53 -16.62
CA CYS A 7 -3.32 13.76 -17.85
C CYS A 7 -4.70 13.27 -18.28
N GLN A 8 -4.99 13.32 -19.58
CA GLN A 8 -6.22 12.73 -20.12
C GLN A 8 -5.99 11.24 -20.40
N CYS A 9 -6.30 10.39 -19.42
CA CYS A 9 -6.19 8.93 -19.55
C CYS A 9 -7.52 8.34 -20.06
N ARG A 10 -7.81 8.58 -21.34
CA ARG A 10 -9.03 8.11 -22.03
C ARG A 10 -8.72 7.04 -23.07
N THR A 11 -9.67 6.13 -23.29
CA THR A 11 -9.63 5.15 -24.39
C THR A 11 -9.85 5.85 -25.73
N LYS A 12 -9.69 5.11 -26.85
CA LYS A 12 -10.07 5.61 -28.18
C LYS A 12 -11.56 6.01 -28.27
N SER A 13 -12.42 5.37 -27.49
CA SER A 13 -13.85 5.70 -27.38
C SER A 13 -14.15 6.87 -26.45
N GLY A 14 -13.13 7.49 -25.84
CA GLY A 14 -13.28 8.64 -24.96
C GLY A 14 -13.55 8.31 -23.48
N ASN A 15 -13.66 7.03 -23.11
CA ASN A 15 -13.96 6.61 -21.74
C ASN A 15 -12.72 6.68 -20.85
N THR A 16 -12.88 7.12 -19.60
CA THR A 16 -11.78 7.17 -18.62
C THR A 16 -11.35 5.75 -18.23
N TRP A 17 -10.07 5.38 -18.46
CA TRP A 17 -9.57 4.02 -18.14
C TRP A 17 -8.64 3.96 -16.92
N LEU A 18 -8.15 5.11 -16.45
CA LEU A 18 -7.28 5.20 -15.28
C LEU A 18 -7.78 6.27 -14.34
N VAL A 19 -8.08 5.87 -13.10
CA VAL A 19 -8.50 6.75 -12.02
C VAL A 19 -7.36 6.90 -11.02
N ASN A 20 -6.80 8.10 -10.93
CA ASN A 20 -5.83 8.48 -9.91
C ASN A 20 -5.75 10.01 -9.79
N ARG A 21 -4.95 10.48 -8.82
CA ARG A 21 -4.67 11.91 -8.61
C ARG A 21 -4.27 12.65 -9.90
N PHE A 22 -3.46 12.03 -10.75
CA PHE A 22 -2.88 12.66 -11.93
C PHE A 22 -3.76 12.57 -13.18
N SER A 23 -4.78 11.71 -13.20
CA SER A 23 -5.76 11.64 -14.30
C SER A 23 -7.05 12.38 -13.94
N THR A 24 -7.78 11.87 -12.96
CA THR A 24 -9.11 12.36 -12.56
C THR A 24 -9.03 13.40 -11.44
N GLY A 25 -7.89 13.49 -10.74
CA GLY A 25 -7.80 14.27 -9.51
C GLY A 25 -8.34 13.49 -8.32
N TRP A 26 -8.72 14.22 -7.27
CA TRP A 26 -9.25 13.66 -6.03
C TRP A 26 -10.78 13.52 -6.09
N ILE A 27 -11.30 12.79 -7.07
CA ILE A 27 -12.74 12.68 -7.30
C ILE A 27 -13.51 12.09 -6.11
N CYS A 28 -12.84 11.27 -5.29
CA CYS A 28 -13.40 10.67 -4.08
C CYS A 28 -12.84 11.22 -2.77
N GLY A 29 -12.17 12.37 -2.82
CA GLY A 29 -11.51 12.97 -1.66
C GLY A 29 -9.99 12.86 -1.69
N LEU A 30 -9.32 13.75 -0.95
CA LEU A 30 -7.86 13.80 -0.86
C LEU A 30 -7.34 12.52 -0.19
N HIS A 31 -6.52 11.75 -0.91
CA HIS A 31 -6.00 10.47 -0.43
C HIS A 31 -7.11 9.52 0.05
N ALA A 32 -8.22 9.46 -0.68
CA ALA A 32 -9.33 8.54 -0.38
C ALA A 32 -8.82 7.11 -0.12
N ASP A 33 -9.27 6.52 0.98
CA ASP A 33 -8.94 5.15 1.33
C ASP A 33 -9.75 4.11 0.52
N LEU A 34 -9.51 2.82 0.76
CA LEU A 34 -10.23 1.77 0.04
C LEU A 34 -11.75 1.85 0.23
N THR A 35 -12.21 2.16 1.44
CA THR A 35 -13.63 2.28 1.78
C THR A 35 -14.24 3.46 1.03
N GLU A 36 -13.63 4.64 1.12
CA GLU A 36 -14.03 5.84 0.39
C GLU A 36 -14.09 5.58 -1.11
N TYR A 37 -13.04 4.99 -1.69
CA TYR A 37 -13.00 4.71 -3.13
C TYR A 37 -14.11 3.76 -3.57
N THR A 38 -14.34 2.67 -2.84
CA THR A 38 -15.37 1.68 -3.21
C THR A 38 -16.78 2.23 -3.09
N GLU A 39 -17.03 3.16 -2.16
CA GLU A 39 -18.33 3.81 -1.99
C GLU A 39 -18.57 4.97 -2.99
N CYS A 40 -17.53 5.50 -3.64
CA CYS A 40 -17.63 6.75 -4.42
C CYS A 40 -17.35 6.61 -5.93
N VAL A 41 -16.40 5.75 -6.33
CA VAL A 41 -15.78 5.85 -7.66
C VAL A 41 -16.76 5.67 -8.83
N GLN A 42 -17.76 4.80 -8.66
CA GLN A 42 -18.77 4.53 -9.68
C GLN A 42 -19.61 5.77 -10.01
N ASP A 43 -20.13 6.44 -8.99
CA ASP A 43 -20.99 7.60 -9.15
C ASP A 43 -20.21 8.79 -9.70
N ARG A 44 -19.01 9.03 -9.16
CA ARG A 44 -18.15 10.13 -9.61
C ARG A 44 -17.63 9.95 -11.04
N LEU A 45 -17.40 8.73 -11.50
CA LEU A 45 -17.07 8.51 -12.91
C LEU A 45 -18.28 8.66 -13.82
N THR A 46 -19.47 8.28 -13.35
CA THR A 46 -20.72 8.51 -14.10
C THR A 46 -20.95 10.01 -14.31
N GLU A 47 -20.75 10.82 -13.27
CA GLU A 47 -20.78 12.28 -13.33
C GLU A 47 -19.70 12.84 -14.27
N LEU A 48 -18.46 12.35 -14.18
CA LEU A 48 -17.33 12.82 -14.98
C LEU A 48 -17.44 12.49 -16.47
N ASP A 49 -17.88 11.27 -16.79
CA ASP A 49 -17.99 10.79 -18.17
C ASP A 49 -19.34 11.19 -18.82
N GLY A 50 -20.32 11.62 -18.02
CA GLY A 50 -21.69 11.93 -18.47
C GLY A 50 -22.46 10.70 -18.97
N LYS A 51 -22.03 9.50 -18.57
CA LYS A 51 -22.57 8.21 -19.04
C LYS A 51 -22.69 7.21 -17.89
N THR A 52 -23.88 6.66 -17.76
CA THR A 52 -24.19 5.59 -16.81
C THR A 52 -23.78 4.25 -17.43
N GLU A 53 -22.62 3.74 -17.02
CA GLU A 53 -22.11 2.43 -17.44
C GLU A 53 -21.74 1.61 -16.20
N GLN A 54 -22.03 0.31 -16.21
CA GLN A 54 -21.52 -0.61 -15.21
C GLN A 54 -20.03 -0.85 -15.47
N ARG A 55 -19.18 -0.43 -14.52
CA ARG A 55 -17.71 -0.48 -14.68
C ARG A 55 -17.12 -1.58 -13.81
N LYS A 56 -16.13 -2.28 -14.36
CA LYS A 56 -15.30 -3.21 -13.59
C LYS A 56 -14.03 -2.48 -13.12
N PHE A 57 -13.91 -2.31 -11.81
CA PHE A 57 -12.73 -1.67 -11.22
C PHE A 57 -11.62 -2.68 -10.93
N ILE A 58 -10.38 -2.30 -11.23
CA ILE A 58 -9.18 -3.07 -10.92
C ILE A 58 -8.32 -2.20 -9.99
N TYR A 59 -8.30 -2.57 -8.71
CA TYR A 59 -7.56 -1.84 -7.69
C TYR A 59 -6.13 -2.34 -7.56
N PHE A 60 -5.20 -1.40 -7.38
CA PHE A 60 -3.82 -1.69 -7.02
C PHE A 60 -3.28 -0.54 -6.15
N THR A 61 -2.25 -0.82 -5.35
CA THR A 61 -1.68 0.16 -4.42
C THR A 61 -0.18 -0.04 -4.25
N LEU A 62 0.51 0.95 -3.67
CA LEU A 62 1.94 0.89 -3.33
C LEU A 62 2.10 1.02 -1.82
N LEU A 63 2.81 0.07 -1.20
CA LEU A 63 3.12 0.05 0.23
C LEU A 63 4.59 0.36 0.48
N ARG A 64 4.90 0.76 1.72
CA ARG A 64 6.24 1.16 2.15
C ARG A 64 6.52 0.64 3.55
N ASN A 65 7.81 0.43 3.86
CA ASN A 65 8.24 0.14 5.23
C ASN A 65 7.59 1.12 6.23
N PRO A 66 6.91 0.64 7.29
CA PRO A 66 6.10 1.51 8.13
C PRO A 66 6.89 2.59 8.87
N VAL A 67 8.13 2.30 9.27
CA VAL A 67 9.00 3.29 9.94
C VAL A 67 9.35 4.41 8.95
N ASP A 68 9.83 4.05 7.76
CA ASP A 68 10.22 5.04 6.75
C ASP A 68 9.01 5.82 6.23
N ARG A 69 7.85 5.17 6.14
CA ARG A 69 6.57 5.79 5.78
C ARG A 69 6.13 6.80 6.85
N PHE A 70 6.19 6.44 8.14
CA PHE A 70 5.82 7.31 9.25
C PHE A 70 6.76 8.51 9.38
N LEU A 71 8.07 8.29 9.28
CA LEU A 71 9.07 9.37 9.27
C LEU A 71 8.87 10.31 8.07
N SER A 72 8.62 9.76 6.88
CA SER A 72 8.35 10.56 5.69
C SER A 72 7.10 11.42 5.87
N GLU A 73 6.09 10.91 6.56
CA GLU A 73 4.86 11.62 6.85
C GLU A 73 5.07 12.73 7.89
N TRP A 74 5.75 12.43 9.00
CA TRP A 74 6.14 13.40 10.02
C TRP A 74 6.93 14.57 9.42
N LEU A 75 7.93 14.30 8.58
CA LEU A 75 8.71 15.35 7.92
C LEU A 75 7.89 16.19 6.95
N HIS A 76 6.82 15.65 6.38
CA HIS A 76 5.91 16.41 5.53
C HIS A 76 5.01 17.32 6.37
N VAL A 77 4.49 16.81 7.49
CA VAL A 77 3.69 17.58 8.46
C VAL A 77 4.48 18.70 9.09
N ARG A 78 5.72 18.41 9.51
CA ARG A 78 6.63 19.39 10.09
C ARG A 78 6.90 20.58 9.16
N ARG A 79 6.72 20.40 7.85
CA ARG A 79 6.84 21.43 6.80
C ARG A 79 5.50 22.05 6.36
N GLY A 80 4.40 21.73 7.05
CA GLY A 80 3.09 22.36 6.88
C GLY A 80 2.00 21.51 6.22
N ALA A 81 2.24 20.22 5.93
CA ALA A 81 1.16 19.36 5.43
C ALA A 81 0.19 18.96 6.55
N THR A 82 -1.11 18.98 6.24
CA THR A 82 -2.17 18.62 7.21
C THR A 82 -3.13 17.54 6.72
N TRP A 83 -3.19 17.32 5.40
CA TRP A 83 -4.26 16.56 4.73
C TRP A 83 -5.68 16.98 5.14
N HIS A 84 -5.90 18.24 5.54
CA HIS A 84 -7.21 18.74 5.98
C HIS A 84 -8.35 18.53 4.96
N GLY A 85 -8.03 18.37 3.68
CA GLY A 85 -9.00 18.07 2.62
C GLY A 85 -9.38 16.58 2.51
N ALA A 86 -8.86 15.70 3.38
CA ALA A 86 -9.26 14.30 3.44
C ALA A 86 -10.68 14.21 3.97
N SER A 87 -11.54 13.49 3.25
CA SER A 87 -12.97 13.49 3.53
C SER A 87 -13.34 12.50 4.64
N LEU A 88 -12.57 11.40 4.73
CA LEU A 88 -12.76 10.33 5.72
C LEU A 88 -14.18 9.75 5.67
N HIS A 89 -14.82 9.74 4.49
CA HIS A 89 -16.18 9.27 4.38
C HIS A 89 -16.25 7.76 4.60
N CYS A 90 -17.22 7.34 5.41
CA CYS A 90 -17.54 5.94 5.58
C CYS A 90 -19.03 5.82 5.84
N ALA A 91 -19.71 4.97 5.06
CA ALA A 91 -21.16 4.91 5.05
C ALA A 91 -21.82 6.26 4.75
N GLY A 92 -21.26 6.97 3.76
CA GLY A 92 -21.81 8.24 3.27
C GLY A 92 -21.64 9.44 4.20
N ARG A 93 -20.90 9.31 5.32
CA ARG A 93 -20.68 10.40 6.28
C ARG A 93 -19.22 10.51 6.74
N PRO A 94 -18.73 11.72 7.05
CA PRO A 94 -17.44 11.90 7.72
C PRO A 94 -17.52 11.43 9.19
N PRO A 95 -16.37 11.20 9.87
CA PRO A 95 -16.36 10.92 11.30
C PRO A 95 -16.89 12.11 12.10
N ASP A 96 -17.55 11.82 13.23
CA ASP A 96 -17.93 12.87 14.16
C ASP A 96 -16.73 13.43 14.94
N ASN A 97 -16.90 14.62 15.54
CA ASN A 97 -15.86 15.28 16.33
C ASN A 97 -15.49 14.55 17.64
N ARG A 98 -16.30 13.59 18.10
CA ARG A 98 -15.94 12.77 19.27
C ARG A 98 -14.98 11.66 18.87
N THR A 99 -15.07 11.21 17.63
CA THR A 99 -14.32 10.11 17.05
C THR A 99 -13.00 10.57 16.45
N TYR A 100 -12.98 11.70 15.74
CA TYR A 100 -11.78 12.26 15.13
C TYR A 100 -11.69 13.77 15.29
N ARG A 101 -10.51 14.25 15.70
CA ARG A 101 -10.14 15.67 15.71
C ARG A 101 -8.71 15.81 15.19
N PRO A 102 -8.42 16.72 14.25
CA PRO A 102 -7.05 16.89 13.78
C PRO A 102 -6.12 17.36 14.90
N CYS A 103 -4.97 16.71 15.07
CA CYS A 103 -4.05 16.97 16.19
C CYS A 103 -3.61 18.43 16.32
N TYR A 104 -3.43 19.13 15.20
CA TYR A 104 -3.05 20.55 15.19
C TYR A 104 -4.16 21.49 15.70
N THR A 105 -5.38 21.00 15.93
CA THR A 105 -6.47 21.78 16.54
C THR A 105 -6.54 21.61 18.05
N LEU A 106 -5.68 20.76 18.62
CA LEU A 106 -5.68 20.37 20.03
C LEU A 106 -4.49 21.02 20.73
N PRO A 107 -4.72 21.97 21.67
CA PRO A 107 -3.65 22.66 22.37
C PRO A 107 -2.68 21.72 23.09
N GLU A 108 -3.17 20.58 23.59
CA GLU A 108 -2.37 19.57 24.28
C GLU A 108 -1.35 18.85 23.39
N PHE A 109 -1.49 18.96 22.06
CA PHE A 109 -0.57 18.39 21.07
C PHE A 109 0.14 19.47 20.24
N SER A 110 0.25 20.70 20.75
CA SER A 110 1.02 21.76 20.09
C SER A 110 2.51 21.43 20.07
N GLY A 111 3.07 20.98 21.20
CA GLY A 111 4.50 20.74 21.36
C GLY A 111 5.32 21.97 20.93
N ASN A 112 6.36 21.74 20.14
CA ASN A 112 7.18 22.82 19.55
C ASN A 112 6.59 23.42 18.26
N SER A 113 5.30 23.18 17.97
CA SER A 113 4.70 23.61 16.72
C SER A 113 4.51 25.13 16.67
N THR A 114 5.07 25.77 15.65
CA THR A 114 4.74 27.14 15.27
C THR A 114 3.52 27.12 14.35
N GLN A 115 2.35 26.90 14.94
CA GLN A 115 1.10 26.88 14.18
C GLN A 115 0.94 28.18 13.41
N PHE A 116 0.89 28.07 12.09
CA PHE A 116 0.56 29.18 11.21
C PHE A 116 -0.57 28.77 10.27
N TRP A 117 -1.27 29.78 9.76
CA TRP A 117 -2.40 29.59 8.87
C TRP A 117 -1.94 29.53 7.43
N PHE A 118 -2.19 28.40 6.76
CA PHE A 118 -1.94 28.25 5.33
C PHE A 118 -3.26 28.02 4.61
N ARG A 119 -3.61 28.93 3.69
CA ARG A 119 -4.88 28.89 2.93
C ARG A 119 -6.11 28.75 3.83
N GLY A 120 -6.15 29.50 4.92
CA GLY A 120 -7.31 29.51 5.83
C GLY A 120 -7.42 28.31 6.77
N HIS A 121 -6.38 27.46 6.88
CA HIS A 121 -6.36 26.35 7.83
C HIS A 121 -5.07 26.34 8.67
N PRO A 122 -5.15 26.02 9.98
CA PRO A 122 -3.97 25.91 10.82
C PRO A 122 -3.14 24.68 10.40
N THR A 123 -1.83 24.79 10.60
CA THR A 123 -0.84 23.74 10.28
C THR A 123 -0.20 23.19 11.54
N TRP A 124 0.43 22.01 11.43
CA TRP A 124 1.25 21.43 12.51
C TRP A 124 2.76 21.63 12.23
N THR A 125 3.11 22.81 11.74
CA THR A 125 4.48 23.13 11.34
C THR A 125 5.40 23.10 12.55
N GLY A 126 6.60 22.54 12.38
CA GLY A 126 7.59 22.49 13.45
C GLY A 126 7.33 21.43 14.53
N VAL A 127 6.23 20.65 14.44
CA VAL A 127 5.94 19.59 15.42
C VAL A 127 7.12 18.62 15.57
N ASP A 128 7.54 18.38 16.81
CA ASP A 128 8.56 17.40 17.15
C ASP A 128 8.00 15.97 17.03
N LEU A 129 8.90 14.98 16.96
CA LEU A 129 8.50 13.59 16.73
C LEU A 129 7.68 13.02 17.89
N ASP A 130 8.02 13.38 19.12
CA ASP A 130 7.40 12.83 20.33
C ASP A 130 5.94 13.28 20.41
N THR A 131 5.69 14.57 20.23
CA THR A 131 4.34 15.14 20.11
C THR A 131 3.57 14.53 18.93
N PHE A 132 4.22 14.34 17.78
CA PHE A 132 3.59 13.74 16.60
C PHE A 132 3.14 12.30 16.86
N VAL A 133 3.95 11.49 17.54
CA VAL A 133 3.62 10.09 17.89
C VAL A 133 2.54 10.02 18.97
N LYS A 134 2.57 10.91 19.97
CA LYS A 134 1.66 10.88 21.12
C LYS A 134 0.21 11.24 20.82
N CYS A 135 -0.05 11.99 19.74
CA CYS A 135 -1.42 12.34 19.42
C CYS A 135 -2.24 11.12 18.97
N LYS A 136 -3.16 10.68 19.83
CA LYS A 136 -4.07 9.54 19.58
C LYS A 136 -4.97 9.69 18.34
N TYR A 137 -5.19 10.90 17.85
CA TYR A 137 -5.95 11.17 16.63
C TYR A 137 -5.06 11.22 15.38
N ASN A 138 -3.75 11.01 15.49
CA ASN A 138 -2.84 11.15 14.35
C ASN A 138 -3.13 10.06 13.31
N LEU A 139 -3.63 10.46 12.15
CA LEU A 139 -3.94 9.56 11.03
C LEU A 139 -2.69 8.94 10.38
N ALA A 140 -1.49 9.40 10.74
CA ALA A 140 -0.26 8.73 10.37
C ALA A 140 -0.12 7.36 11.07
N LEU A 141 -0.70 7.19 12.26
CA LEU A 141 -0.63 5.93 13.00
C LEU A 141 -1.41 4.84 12.25
N ASN A 142 -0.78 3.69 12.06
CA ASN A 142 -1.34 2.51 11.39
C ASN A 142 -2.06 2.85 10.07
N ARG A 143 -1.50 3.82 9.32
CA ARG A 143 -2.14 4.41 8.14
C ARG A 143 -2.39 3.39 7.05
N GLN A 144 -1.42 2.52 6.74
CA GLN A 144 -1.57 1.56 5.65
C GLN A 144 -2.66 0.54 6.00
N THR A 145 -2.67 0.03 7.22
CA THR A 145 -3.69 -0.90 7.71
C THR A 145 -5.07 -0.28 7.66
N ARG A 146 -5.23 0.94 8.21
CA ARG A 146 -6.52 1.64 8.19
C ARG A 146 -7.00 1.91 6.76
N MET A 147 -6.14 2.41 5.89
CA MET A 147 -6.53 2.82 4.53
C MET A 147 -6.84 1.64 3.59
N LEU A 148 -6.46 0.41 3.98
CA LEU A 148 -6.69 -0.80 3.17
C LEU A 148 -7.80 -1.68 3.73
N ALA A 149 -8.26 -1.43 4.95
CA ALA A 149 -9.37 -2.15 5.54
C ALA A 149 -10.73 -1.67 4.99
N ASN A 150 -11.74 -2.54 5.09
CA ASN A 150 -13.14 -2.16 4.90
C ASN A 150 -13.66 -1.56 6.21
N LEU A 151 -13.51 -0.24 6.36
CA LEU A 151 -13.92 0.47 7.56
C LEU A 151 -15.44 0.41 7.77
N ARG A 152 -16.24 0.33 6.70
CA ARG A 152 -17.69 0.20 6.79
C ARG A 152 -18.11 -1.01 7.63
N SER A 153 -17.52 -2.18 7.32
CA SER A 153 -17.79 -3.42 8.08
C SER A 153 -17.30 -3.39 9.54
N LEU A 154 -16.42 -2.45 9.87
CA LEU A 154 -15.81 -2.31 11.20
C LEU A 154 -16.44 -1.18 12.03
N GLY A 155 -17.61 -0.68 11.62
CA GLY A 155 -18.28 0.42 12.31
C GLY A 155 -17.66 1.79 12.02
N CYS A 156 -17.07 1.96 10.84
CA CYS A 156 -16.39 3.18 10.40
C CYS A 156 -15.31 3.62 11.41
N TYR A 157 -15.20 4.90 11.70
CA TYR A 157 -14.13 5.42 12.55
C TYR A 157 -14.35 5.18 14.06
N ARG A 158 -15.42 4.49 14.47
CA ARG A 158 -15.79 4.28 15.90
C ARG A 158 -14.61 3.83 16.77
N HIS A 159 -13.73 2.99 16.24
CA HIS A 159 -12.58 2.43 16.97
C HIS A 159 -11.25 3.10 16.64
N LEU A 160 -11.24 4.29 16.04
CA LEU A 160 -10.02 5.00 15.60
C LEU A 160 -8.99 5.15 16.72
N LEU A 161 -9.44 5.54 17.91
CA LEU A 161 -8.55 5.70 19.07
C LEU A 161 -7.91 4.38 19.49
N GLU A 162 -8.67 3.30 19.47
CA GLU A 162 -8.15 1.96 19.77
C GLU A 162 -7.16 1.51 18.69
N TRP A 163 -7.44 1.75 17.41
CA TRP A 163 -6.53 1.41 16.32
C TRP A 163 -5.21 2.18 16.37
N ASN A 164 -5.23 3.42 16.87
CA ASN A 164 -4.05 4.28 16.96
C ASN A 164 -3.23 4.06 18.24
N MET A 165 -3.80 3.44 19.28
CA MET A 165 -3.15 3.22 20.58
C MET A 165 -2.93 1.73 20.86
N PRO A 166 -2.01 1.06 20.16
CA PRO A 166 -1.70 -0.34 20.43
C PRO A 166 -1.03 -0.55 21.79
N ARG A 167 -1.47 -1.59 22.51
CA ARG A 167 -0.89 -1.96 23.81
C ARG A 167 0.45 -2.69 23.67
N SER A 168 0.53 -3.65 22.76
CA SER A 168 1.76 -4.33 22.32
C SER A 168 1.48 -5.24 21.13
N HIS A 169 2.53 -5.73 20.47
CA HIS A 169 2.42 -6.71 19.36
C HIS A 169 1.69 -8.01 19.77
N PHE A 170 1.81 -8.43 21.03
CA PHE A 170 1.22 -9.67 21.55
C PHE A 170 -0.17 -9.48 22.17
N GLN A 171 -0.63 -8.25 22.31
CA GLN A 171 -1.89 -7.91 23.01
C GLN A 171 -2.78 -7.02 22.14
N ALA A 172 -2.86 -7.30 20.84
CA ALA A 172 -3.76 -6.60 19.95
C ALA A 172 -5.23 -6.80 20.37
N THR A 173 -5.99 -5.71 20.52
CA THR A 173 -7.41 -5.75 20.87
C THR A 173 -8.24 -6.36 19.75
N VAL A 174 -9.49 -6.73 20.05
CA VAL A 174 -10.41 -7.26 19.02
C VAL A 174 -10.58 -6.29 17.83
N PRO A 175 -10.82 -4.97 18.04
CA PRO A 175 -10.89 -4.02 16.92
C PRO A 175 -9.60 -3.89 16.11
N GLN A 176 -8.43 -3.98 16.76
CA GLN A 176 -7.13 -3.93 16.09
C GLN A 176 -6.90 -5.15 15.19
N ARG A 177 -7.22 -6.35 15.70
CA ARG A 177 -7.13 -7.59 14.92
C ARG A 177 -8.11 -7.58 13.75
N ALA A 178 -9.34 -7.09 13.95
CA ALA A 178 -10.33 -6.98 12.89
C ALA A 178 -9.87 -6.03 11.77
N LEU A 179 -9.27 -4.88 12.12
CA LEU A 179 -8.69 -3.95 11.15
C LEU A 179 -7.57 -4.60 10.33
N LEU A 180 -6.60 -5.23 11.01
CA LEU A 180 -5.48 -5.91 10.36
C LEU A 180 -5.95 -7.04 9.45
N HIS A 181 -6.90 -7.85 9.93
CA HIS A 181 -7.48 -8.95 9.17
C HIS A 181 -8.17 -8.46 7.90
N SER A 182 -8.97 -7.39 8.00
CA SER A 182 -9.64 -6.77 6.85
C SER A 182 -8.62 -6.26 5.81
N ALA A 183 -7.57 -5.57 6.24
CA ALA A 183 -6.50 -5.10 5.36
C ALA A 183 -5.75 -6.25 4.67
N ASN A 184 -5.40 -7.31 5.41
CA ASN A 184 -4.74 -8.51 4.87
C ASN A 184 -5.62 -9.20 3.82
N HIS A 185 -6.91 -9.38 4.14
CA HIS A 185 -7.88 -9.96 3.21
C HIS A 185 -7.95 -9.13 1.92
N ASN A 186 -8.14 -7.82 2.01
CA ASN A 186 -8.25 -6.97 0.84
C ASN A 186 -6.98 -7.03 -0.04
N LEU A 187 -5.79 -7.03 0.55
CA LEU A 187 -4.54 -7.17 -0.22
C LEU A 187 -4.39 -8.54 -0.89
N ALA A 188 -4.89 -9.61 -0.25
CA ALA A 188 -4.83 -10.97 -0.74
C ALA A 188 -5.84 -11.25 -1.86
N THR A 189 -7.07 -10.77 -1.72
CA THR A 189 -8.23 -11.21 -2.52
C THR A 189 -8.83 -10.10 -3.37
N PHE A 190 -9.00 -8.90 -2.81
CA PHE A 190 -9.73 -7.80 -3.45
C PHE A 190 -8.86 -7.00 -4.42
N LEU A 191 -7.69 -6.56 -3.99
CA LEU A 191 -6.75 -5.84 -4.85
C LEU A 191 -6.12 -6.80 -5.85
N ARG A 192 -6.10 -6.39 -7.13
CA ARG A 192 -5.49 -7.18 -8.19
C ARG A 192 -4.00 -7.39 -7.96
N THR A 193 -3.33 -6.37 -7.44
CA THR A 193 -1.91 -6.41 -7.10
C THR A 193 -1.53 -5.25 -6.18
N PHE A 194 -0.34 -5.31 -5.60
CA PHE A 194 0.27 -4.18 -4.88
C PHE A 194 1.78 -4.21 -5.06
N GLY A 195 2.40 -3.05 -4.93
CA GLY A 195 3.84 -2.86 -5.01
C GLY A 195 4.45 -2.56 -3.65
N LEU A 196 5.78 -2.68 -3.57
CA LEU A 196 6.59 -2.24 -2.44
C LEU A 196 7.58 -1.18 -2.92
N SER A 197 7.56 0.01 -2.30
CA SER A 197 8.45 1.12 -2.67
C SER A 197 9.93 0.79 -2.49
N ASP A 198 10.24 -0.15 -1.61
CA ASP A 198 11.60 -0.59 -1.32
C ASP A 198 12.13 -1.56 -2.39
N TYR A 199 11.24 -2.07 -3.26
CA TYR A 199 11.53 -3.08 -4.28
C TYR A 199 10.92 -2.68 -5.62
N LEU A 200 11.36 -1.55 -6.17
CA LEU A 200 10.74 -0.91 -7.34
C LEU A 200 10.79 -1.77 -8.62
N ALA A 201 11.92 -2.42 -8.92
CA ALA A 201 12.04 -3.27 -10.09
C ALA A 201 11.13 -4.52 -10.01
N TYR A 202 11.10 -5.17 -8.85
CA TYR A 202 10.18 -6.26 -8.51
C TYR A 202 8.71 -5.82 -8.61
N THR A 203 8.41 -4.61 -8.12
CA THR A 203 7.08 -4.00 -8.21
C THR A 203 6.67 -3.76 -9.66
N GLN A 204 7.57 -3.23 -10.49
CA GLN A 204 7.32 -3.03 -11.90
C GLN A 204 7.00 -4.37 -12.59
N TYR A 205 7.82 -5.40 -12.35
CA TYR A 205 7.58 -6.73 -12.89
C TYR A 205 6.18 -7.25 -12.50
N LEU A 206 5.85 -7.19 -11.20
CA LEU A 206 4.56 -7.66 -10.71
C LEU A 206 3.39 -6.87 -11.31
N TYR A 207 3.47 -5.55 -11.40
CA TYR A 207 2.44 -4.72 -12.04
C TYR A 207 2.24 -5.07 -13.51
N GLN A 208 3.32 -5.23 -14.27
CA GLN A 208 3.22 -5.59 -15.69
C GLN A 208 2.51 -6.94 -15.88
N ARG A 209 2.78 -7.92 -15.01
CA ARG A 209 2.15 -9.24 -15.06
C ARG A 209 0.72 -9.24 -14.55
N SER A 210 0.45 -8.61 -13.42
CA SER A 210 -0.88 -8.61 -12.80
C SER A 210 -1.87 -7.72 -13.57
N LEU A 211 -1.45 -6.53 -14.00
CA LEU A 211 -2.29 -5.54 -14.69
C LEU A 211 -2.27 -5.68 -16.22
N ARG A 212 -1.40 -6.55 -16.76
CA ARG A 212 -1.23 -6.78 -18.21
C ARG A 212 -0.85 -5.52 -19.00
N ILE A 213 -0.07 -4.66 -18.38
CA ILE A 213 0.47 -3.43 -18.98
C ILE A 213 1.99 -3.56 -19.21
N THR A 214 2.55 -2.69 -20.02
CA THR A 214 4.00 -2.50 -20.17
C THR A 214 4.32 -1.06 -19.84
N PHE A 215 5.33 -0.84 -19.00
CA PHE A 215 5.85 0.51 -18.84
C PHE A 215 6.79 0.84 -20.00
N ASN A 216 7.22 2.10 -20.12
CA ASN A 216 8.24 2.53 -21.09
C ASN A 216 9.62 2.78 -20.47
N ARG A 217 9.70 2.87 -19.13
CA ARG A 217 10.94 3.09 -18.38
C ARG A 217 11.05 2.12 -17.21
N LEU A 218 12.27 1.75 -16.84
CA LEU A 218 12.56 0.97 -15.63
C LEU A 218 12.26 1.82 -14.38
N PHE A 219 11.68 1.22 -13.36
CA PHE A 219 11.55 1.85 -12.06
C PHE A 219 12.90 1.73 -11.34
N VAL A 220 13.70 2.79 -11.42
CA VAL A 220 14.98 2.90 -10.72
C VAL A 220 14.84 3.78 -9.50
N ALA A 221 15.42 3.35 -8.38
CA ALA A 221 15.85 4.28 -7.35
C ALA A 221 17.15 4.92 -7.88
N ASN A 222 17.21 6.24 -8.02
CA ASN A 222 18.46 6.87 -8.41
C ASN A 222 19.50 6.60 -7.30
N GLU A 223 20.56 5.85 -7.64
CA GLU A 223 21.59 5.40 -6.70
C GLU A 223 22.64 6.49 -6.37
N SER A 224 22.48 7.71 -6.89
CA SER A 224 23.27 8.85 -6.41
C SER A 224 22.93 9.09 -4.93
N SER A 225 23.97 9.04 -4.10
CA SER A 225 23.96 9.11 -2.63
C SER A 225 23.22 10.32 -2.03
N GLU A 226 22.87 11.32 -2.84
CA GLU A 226 22.12 12.53 -2.47
C GLU A 226 20.58 12.38 -2.55
N HIS A 227 20.05 11.23 -2.98
CA HIS A 227 18.59 11.03 -3.16
C HIS A 227 18.02 9.82 -2.42
N LEU A 228 18.67 9.37 -1.36
CA LEU A 228 18.02 8.54 -0.36
C LEU A 228 16.84 9.34 0.21
N SER A 229 15.69 8.69 0.44
CA SER A 229 14.49 9.42 0.87
C SER A 229 14.77 10.25 2.15
N HIS A 230 14.14 11.40 2.34
CA HIS A 230 14.34 12.21 3.57
C HIS A 230 14.16 11.38 4.86
N ALA A 231 13.24 10.41 4.86
CA ALA A 231 13.04 9.48 5.96
C ALA A 231 14.28 8.61 6.23
N TYR A 232 14.99 8.19 5.18
CA TYR A 232 16.20 7.39 5.30
C TYR A 232 17.34 8.19 5.96
N HIS A 233 17.55 9.44 5.54
CA HIS A 233 18.56 10.31 6.14
C HIS A 233 18.28 10.56 7.63
N VAL A 234 17.03 10.83 7.98
CA VAL A 234 16.63 11.03 9.36
C VAL A 234 16.82 9.75 10.17
N ARG A 235 16.33 8.62 9.65
CA ARG A 235 16.42 7.31 10.31
C ARG A 235 17.85 6.91 10.68
N ARG A 236 18.85 7.22 9.84
CA ARG A 236 20.27 6.91 10.13
C ARG A 236 20.80 7.60 11.38
N ASN A 237 20.24 8.76 11.74
CA ASN A 237 20.67 9.57 12.87
C ASN A 237 19.79 9.39 14.10
N MET A 238 18.87 8.41 14.09
CA MET A 238 17.97 8.15 15.22
C MET A 238 18.52 7.07 16.14
N SER A 239 18.25 7.22 17.42
CA SER A 239 18.52 6.19 18.42
C SER A 239 17.58 4.98 18.26
N ASP A 240 18.01 3.81 18.73
CA ASP A 240 17.19 2.60 18.70
C ASP A 240 15.88 2.76 19.48
N SER A 241 15.88 3.54 20.57
CA SER A 241 14.67 3.82 21.35
C SER A 241 13.65 4.65 20.55
N GLN A 242 14.10 5.63 19.76
CA GLN A 242 13.21 6.39 18.88
C GLN A 242 12.66 5.53 17.74
N LEU A 243 13.47 4.64 17.18
CA LEU A 243 13.01 3.71 16.17
C LEU A 243 12.00 2.71 16.75
N GLN A 244 12.22 2.26 17.98
CA GLN A 244 11.30 1.37 18.68
C GLN A 244 9.97 2.07 18.98
N LEU A 245 10.01 3.31 19.46
CA LEU A 245 8.82 4.15 19.65
C LEU A 245 7.95 4.22 18.39
N ILE A 246 8.57 4.44 17.21
CA ILE A 246 7.84 4.50 15.93
C ILE A 246 7.27 3.13 15.55
N ARG A 247 8.03 2.04 15.76
CA ARG A 247 7.56 0.67 15.49
C ARG A 247 6.35 0.34 16.34
N ASP A 248 6.40 0.63 17.63
CA ASP A 248 5.33 0.35 18.60
C ASP A 248 4.08 1.16 18.27
N ALA A 249 4.24 2.45 17.95
CA ALA A 249 3.14 3.32 17.54
C ALA A 249 2.46 2.87 16.23
N ASN A 250 3.18 2.13 15.37
CA ASN A 250 2.70 1.63 14.08
C ASN A 250 2.62 0.09 14.05
N VAL A 251 2.32 -0.55 15.18
CA VAL A 251 2.39 -2.02 15.30
C VAL A 251 1.53 -2.75 14.25
N LEU A 252 0.34 -2.23 13.92
CA LEU A 252 -0.53 -2.90 12.94
C LEU A 252 0.07 -2.78 11.54
N ASP A 253 0.63 -1.62 11.21
CA ASP A 253 1.38 -1.47 9.96
C ASP A 253 2.64 -2.37 9.94
N GLN A 254 3.31 -2.62 11.06
CA GLN A 254 4.42 -3.59 11.13
C GLN A 254 3.94 -5.01 10.80
N MET A 255 2.86 -5.46 11.46
CA MET A 255 2.27 -6.77 11.23
C MET A 255 1.77 -6.93 9.79
N LEU A 256 1.10 -5.90 9.26
CA LEU A 256 0.71 -5.82 7.86
C LEU A 256 1.94 -5.91 6.96
N TYR A 257 3.01 -5.15 7.25
CA TYR A 257 4.19 -5.11 6.40
C TYR A 257 4.90 -6.47 6.33
N ASP A 258 4.91 -7.23 7.42
CA ASP A 258 5.42 -8.60 7.44
C ASP A 258 4.56 -9.55 6.60
N PHE A 259 3.24 -9.43 6.68
CA PHE A 259 2.31 -10.16 5.81
C PHE A 259 2.55 -9.84 4.32
N VAL A 260 2.60 -8.56 3.96
CA VAL A 260 2.71 -8.15 2.55
C VAL A 260 4.06 -8.50 1.96
N ARG A 261 5.17 -8.49 2.72
CA ARG A 261 6.48 -8.94 2.24
C ARG A 261 6.46 -10.43 1.87
N ARG A 262 5.76 -11.26 2.65
CA ARG A 262 5.59 -12.69 2.35
C ARG A 262 4.71 -12.89 1.13
N LEU A 263 3.55 -12.23 1.08
CA LEU A 263 2.62 -12.32 -0.04
C LEU A 263 3.23 -11.78 -1.35
N PHE A 264 3.98 -10.68 -1.30
CA PHE A 264 4.70 -10.10 -2.43
C PHE A 264 5.76 -11.06 -2.97
N THR A 265 6.59 -11.62 -2.09
CA THR A 265 7.57 -12.66 -2.47
C THR A 265 6.88 -13.80 -3.20
N LEU A 266 5.81 -14.35 -2.61
CA LEU A 266 5.05 -15.46 -3.17
C LEU A 266 4.50 -15.15 -4.57
N ARG A 267 3.85 -13.99 -4.75
CA ARG A 267 3.26 -13.56 -6.04
C ARG A 267 4.33 -13.40 -7.12
N ILE A 268 5.47 -12.79 -6.78
CA ILE A 268 6.57 -12.62 -7.75
C ILE A 268 7.15 -13.97 -8.11
N THR A 269 7.42 -14.83 -7.12
CA THR A 269 7.97 -16.16 -7.39
C THR A 269 7.07 -16.97 -8.32
N TRP A 270 5.75 -16.92 -8.11
CA TRP A 270 4.79 -17.60 -8.98
C TRP A 270 4.85 -17.09 -10.42
N HIS A 271 4.86 -15.76 -10.60
CA HIS A 271 4.95 -15.15 -11.93
C HIS A 271 6.28 -15.49 -12.63
N VAL A 272 7.40 -15.44 -11.89
CA VAL A 272 8.74 -15.75 -12.43
C VAL A 272 8.81 -17.21 -12.84
N ALA A 273 8.40 -18.15 -11.98
CA ALA A 273 8.40 -19.58 -12.31
C ALA A 273 7.55 -19.88 -13.55
N ARG A 274 6.37 -19.26 -13.65
CA ARG A 274 5.51 -19.37 -14.83
C ARG A 274 6.16 -18.80 -16.09
N ASP A 275 6.86 -17.67 -15.99
CA ASP A 275 7.55 -17.10 -17.15
C ASP A 275 8.79 -17.91 -17.55
N SER A 276 9.42 -18.61 -16.61
CA SER A 276 10.56 -19.50 -16.87
C SER A 276 10.18 -20.71 -17.72
N SER A 277 8.93 -21.20 -17.64
CA SER A 277 8.45 -22.32 -18.45
C SER A 277 7.95 -21.91 -19.84
N ILE A 278 7.80 -20.62 -20.12
CA ILE A 278 7.35 -20.13 -21.42
C ILE A 278 8.55 -20.02 -22.37
N SER A 279 8.44 -20.62 -23.56
CA SER A 279 9.45 -20.47 -24.62
C SER A 279 9.69 -18.99 -24.96
N VAL A 280 10.95 -18.62 -25.22
CA VAL A 280 11.38 -17.23 -25.48
C VAL A 280 10.51 -16.53 -26.52
N HIS A 281 10.09 -17.23 -27.57
CA HIS A 281 9.22 -16.69 -28.63
C HIS A 281 7.82 -16.30 -28.16
N HIS A 282 7.32 -16.93 -27.08
CA HIS A 282 6.01 -16.69 -26.50
C HIS A 282 6.06 -15.80 -25.25
N LYS A 283 7.27 -15.46 -24.76
CA LYS A 283 7.40 -14.56 -23.62
C LYS A 283 6.88 -13.19 -24.04
N ARG A 284 5.78 -12.74 -23.41
CA ARG A 284 5.36 -11.34 -23.50
C ARG A 284 6.56 -10.48 -23.13
N PRO A 285 7.04 -9.62 -24.04
CA PRO A 285 8.29 -8.94 -23.82
C PRO A 285 8.12 -7.96 -22.67
N LEU A 286 8.96 -8.10 -21.65
CA LEU A 286 9.10 -7.13 -20.58
C LEU A 286 10.02 -6.02 -21.10
N LEU A 287 9.61 -5.35 -22.20
CA LEU A 287 10.45 -4.49 -23.03
C LEU A 287 11.28 -3.48 -22.21
N THR A 288 10.74 -2.98 -21.11
CA THR A 288 11.43 -2.09 -20.17
C THR A 288 12.52 -2.72 -19.35
N LEU A 289 12.29 -3.94 -18.87
CA LEU A 289 13.26 -4.68 -18.07
C LEU A 289 14.41 -5.19 -18.95
N TRP A 290 14.16 -5.40 -20.25
CA TRP A 290 15.14 -5.97 -21.19
C TRP A 290 15.96 -4.89 -21.93
N ARG A 291 15.51 -3.63 -21.94
CA ARG A 291 16.19 -2.51 -22.63
C ARG A 291 16.95 -1.56 -21.68
N GLY A 292 17.03 -1.87 -20.39
CA GLY A 292 17.88 -1.12 -19.48
C GLY A 292 19.34 -1.33 -19.88
N ARG A 293 20.01 -0.31 -20.45
CA ARG A 293 21.37 -0.41 -21.02
C ARG A 293 22.44 -0.98 -20.05
N ASN A 294 22.13 -1.05 -18.75
CA ASN A 294 23.04 -1.53 -17.70
C ASN A 294 22.68 -2.93 -17.15
N PHE A 295 21.59 -3.56 -17.60
CA PHE A 295 21.16 -4.87 -17.07
C PHE A 295 21.03 -5.90 -18.21
N PRO A 296 21.84 -6.99 -18.20
CA PRO A 296 21.82 -8.01 -19.24
C PRO A 296 20.52 -8.82 -19.35
N GLY A 297 19.67 -8.83 -18.32
CA GLY A 297 18.39 -9.55 -18.36
C GLY A 297 17.50 -9.34 -17.13
N LEU A 298 16.33 -9.99 -17.14
CA LEU A 298 15.40 -10.01 -16.00
C LEU A 298 16.07 -10.62 -14.76
N GLU A 299 16.95 -11.60 -14.99
CA GLU A 299 17.77 -12.28 -14.00
C GLU A 299 18.70 -11.30 -13.28
N ASP A 300 19.39 -10.39 -13.98
CA ASP A 300 20.25 -9.40 -13.31
C ASP A 300 19.45 -8.39 -12.50
N ILE A 301 18.25 -8.03 -12.96
CA ILE A 301 17.36 -7.08 -12.26
C ILE A 301 16.69 -7.73 -11.03
N LEU A 302 16.26 -8.98 -11.13
CA LEU A 302 15.51 -9.68 -10.09
C LEU A 302 16.36 -10.59 -9.20
N LEU A 303 17.60 -10.90 -9.59
CA LEU A 303 18.51 -11.76 -8.83
C LEU A 303 19.79 -11.05 -8.41
N ASP A 304 20.01 -9.81 -8.87
CA ASP A 304 21.07 -8.87 -8.48
C ASP A 304 22.33 -9.57 -7.94
N THR A 305 23.25 -9.85 -8.85
CA THR A 305 24.50 -10.56 -8.57
C THR A 305 25.43 -9.79 -7.63
N ASN A 306 25.20 -8.49 -7.39
CA ASN A 306 26.14 -7.60 -6.73
C ASN A 306 25.69 -7.03 -5.36
N ASN A 307 24.53 -7.39 -4.79
CA ASN A 307 24.12 -6.81 -3.50
C ASN A 307 23.48 -7.74 -2.44
N ARG A 308 23.81 -7.46 -1.16
CA ARG A 308 23.47 -8.21 0.07
C ARG A 308 22.03 -7.96 0.54
N ASN A 309 21.03 -8.21 -0.30
CA ASN A 309 19.63 -7.90 0.04
C ASN A 309 18.93 -9.08 0.75
N TYR A 310 18.49 -8.91 2.00
CA TYR A 310 17.77 -9.96 2.77
C TYR A 310 16.50 -10.46 2.04
N PHE A 311 15.82 -9.57 1.31
CA PHE A 311 14.66 -9.93 0.50
C PHE A 311 15.02 -10.91 -0.63
N ARG A 312 16.20 -10.75 -1.26
CA ARG A 312 16.70 -11.66 -2.29
C ARG A 312 16.82 -13.08 -1.74
N ARG A 313 17.44 -13.28 -0.57
CA ARG A 313 17.58 -14.61 0.04
C ARG A 313 16.22 -15.29 0.24
N GLN A 314 15.22 -14.55 0.73
CA GLN A 314 13.84 -15.04 0.87
C GLN A 314 13.23 -15.43 -0.48
N PHE A 315 13.34 -14.55 -1.48
CA PHE A 315 12.86 -14.78 -2.83
C PHE A 315 13.51 -15.99 -3.51
N THR A 316 14.85 -16.03 -3.56
CA THR A 316 15.63 -17.13 -4.15
C THR A 316 15.32 -18.47 -3.47
N ASN A 317 15.25 -18.51 -2.14
CA ASN A 317 14.89 -19.74 -1.43
C ASN A 317 13.49 -20.24 -1.80
N LYS A 318 12.52 -19.33 -1.97
CA LYS A 318 11.16 -19.69 -2.34
C LYS A 318 11.07 -20.13 -3.80
N LEU A 319 11.81 -19.47 -4.69
CA LEU A 319 11.92 -19.83 -6.11
C LEU A 319 12.54 -21.21 -6.29
N ILE A 320 13.66 -21.48 -5.61
CA ILE A 320 14.29 -22.81 -5.64
C ILE A 320 13.34 -23.89 -5.14
N LYS A 321 12.62 -23.64 -4.03
CA LYS A 321 11.63 -24.60 -3.50
C LYS A 321 10.50 -24.89 -4.50
N LEU A 322 10.01 -23.85 -5.20
CA LEU A 322 8.96 -24.01 -6.21
C LEU A 322 9.47 -24.73 -7.46
N LEU A 323 10.63 -24.36 -7.99
CA LEU A 323 11.22 -25.01 -9.16
C LEU A 323 11.60 -26.47 -8.87
N LYS A 324 12.10 -26.79 -7.66
CA LYS A 324 12.34 -28.18 -7.24
C LYS A 324 11.06 -29.02 -7.18
N ARG A 325 9.91 -28.42 -6.82
CA ARG A 325 8.61 -29.08 -6.88
C ARG A 325 8.12 -29.28 -8.31
N GLN A 326 8.35 -28.30 -9.19
CA GLN A 326 8.00 -28.36 -10.63
C GLN A 326 8.91 -29.28 -11.45
N GLY A 327 10.05 -29.71 -10.90
CA GLY A 327 10.83 -30.84 -11.43
C GLY A 327 10.06 -32.17 -11.44
N SER A 328 8.85 -32.20 -10.86
CA SER A 328 7.85 -33.25 -10.99
C SER A 328 6.65 -32.71 -11.78
N SER A 329 6.76 -32.68 -13.12
CA SER A 329 5.72 -32.31 -14.10
C SER A 329 5.09 -30.90 -14.02
N SER A 330 4.69 -30.37 -15.19
CA SER A 330 4.07 -29.04 -15.32
C SER A 330 2.63 -29.04 -14.82
N PRO A 331 2.20 -28.05 -14.02
CA PRO A 331 0.88 -28.10 -13.43
C PRO A 331 -0.23 -27.76 -14.43
N SER A 332 -1.33 -28.50 -14.36
CA SER A 332 -2.49 -28.34 -15.23
C SER A 332 -3.27 -27.04 -14.95
N ARG A 333 -4.16 -26.66 -15.87
CA ARG A 333 -5.01 -25.47 -15.71
C ARG A 333 -6.02 -25.65 -14.58
N GLU A 334 -6.46 -26.89 -14.30
CA GLU A 334 -7.22 -27.22 -13.08
C GLU A 334 -6.38 -27.06 -11.82
N GLU A 335 -5.12 -27.51 -11.81
CA GLU A 335 -4.22 -27.38 -10.65
C GLU A 335 -3.95 -25.90 -10.30
N LEU A 336 -3.80 -25.04 -11.31
CA LEU A 336 -3.68 -23.59 -11.15
C LEU A 336 -4.93 -22.93 -10.53
N SER A 337 -6.13 -23.49 -10.80
CA SER A 337 -7.37 -23.04 -10.16
C SER A 337 -7.52 -23.60 -8.75
N SER A 338 -7.07 -24.84 -8.53
CA SER A 338 -7.02 -25.48 -7.21
C SER A 338 -6.02 -24.77 -6.30
N GLU A 339 -4.91 -24.26 -6.84
CA GLU A 339 -3.94 -23.45 -6.12
C GLU A 339 -4.57 -22.14 -5.65
N GLN A 340 -5.50 -21.55 -6.43
CA GLN A 340 -6.29 -20.38 -6.02
C GLN A 340 -7.17 -20.65 -4.79
N SER A 341 -7.76 -21.85 -4.68
CA SER A 341 -8.43 -22.30 -3.44
C SER A 341 -7.44 -22.71 -2.33
N SER A 342 -6.26 -23.21 -2.70
CA SER A 342 -5.17 -23.51 -1.77
C SER A 342 -4.60 -22.23 -1.16
N TRP A 343 -4.64 -21.09 -1.86
CA TRP A 343 -4.29 -19.80 -1.29
C TRP A 343 -5.22 -19.44 -0.12
N ASP A 344 -6.53 -19.71 -0.22
CA ASP A 344 -7.47 -19.54 0.90
C ASP A 344 -7.10 -20.50 2.06
N GLN A 345 -6.71 -21.73 1.75
CA GLN A 345 -6.24 -22.70 2.76
C GLN A 345 -4.87 -22.34 3.37
N VAL A 346 -3.95 -21.74 2.62
CA VAL A 346 -2.63 -21.27 3.08
C VAL A 346 -2.79 -20.03 3.95
N LEU A 347 -3.76 -19.17 3.64
CA LEU A 347 -4.19 -18.07 4.49
C LEU A 347 -4.79 -18.61 5.79
N LEU A 348 -5.69 -19.60 5.74
CA LEU A 348 -6.22 -20.30 6.92
C LEU A 348 -5.12 -20.95 7.77
N ARG A 349 -4.18 -21.67 7.14
CA ARG A 349 -3.12 -22.44 7.80
C ARG A 349 -2.05 -21.58 8.47
N HIS A 350 -1.81 -20.37 7.97
CA HIS A 350 -0.82 -19.45 8.55
C HIS A 350 -1.43 -18.36 9.44
N PHE A 351 -2.73 -18.09 9.36
CA PHE A 351 -3.36 -16.96 10.04
C PHE A 351 -4.61 -17.31 10.88
N GLY A 352 -5.00 -18.59 10.98
CA GLY A 352 -6.04 -19.08 11.90
C GLY A 352 -7.47 -18.96 11.35
N ASP A 353 -8.41 -19.69 11.97
CA ASP A 353 -9.77 -19.90 11.47
C ASP A 353 -10.53 -18.60 11.17
N PHE A 354 -10.91 -18.46 9.90
CA PHE A 354 -11.87 -17.48 9.43
C PHE A 354 -13.25 -17.98 9.86
N ALA A 355 -13.75 -17.52 11.00
CA ALA A 355 -15.17 -17.66 11.34
C ALA A 355 -15.98 -16.81 10.35
N SER A 356 -16.28 -17.39 9.20
CA SER A 356 -17.35 -16.94 8.32
C SER A 356 -18.66 -17.27 9.03
N SER A 357 -19.20 -16.30 9.77
CA SER A 357 -20.64 -16.30 10.01
C SER A 357 -21.30 -16.05 8.66
N SER A 358 -21.75 -17.14 8.05
CA SER A 358 -22.77 -17.13 7.01
C SER A 358 -23.99 -16.38 7.54
N THR A 359 -24.16 -15.14 7.09
CA THR A 359 -25.48 -14.51 7.05
C THR A 359 -25.80 -14.26 5.59
N SER A 360 -26.60 -15.18 5.06
CA SER A 360 -27.50 -14.96 3.93
C SER A 360 -28.31 -13.68 4.18
N TYR A 361 -28.17 -12.70 3.30
CA TYR A 361 -29.25 -11.90 2.70
C TYR A 361 -28.73 -11.25 1.42
#